data_AF-A0A8T7EJG2-F1
#
_entry.id   AF-A0A8T7EJG2-F1
#
_cell.length_a   1.000
_cell.length_b   1.000
_cell.length_c   1.000
_cell.angle_alpha   90.00
_cell.angle_beta   90.00
_cell.angle_gamma   90.00
#
_symmetry.space_group_name_H-M   'P 1'
#
loop_
_entity.id
_entity.type
_entity.pdbx_description
1 polymer ?
#
loop_
_entity_poly.entity_id
_entity_poly.type
_entity_poly.pdbx_seq_one_letter_code
_entity_poly.pdbx_strand_id
1 'polypeptide(L)'
;MVRRNALIRRLPAVETLGSVTVICSDKTGTLTKNEMTATMLALPGINDVDVTGIGYTPDGEFKIGDQSIDPRTTPSIGRFLKAMALDTDAYLERDNDGRFNVVGDTTEGALLVAAQKIGWTRDQLEADLPRVAGCRSAANAKP
;
A
#
# COMPACT_ATOMS: atom_id res chain seq x y z
N MET A 1 7.36 16.96 -25.47
CA MET A 1 7.55 17.03 -24.02
C MET A 1 6.23 17.26 -23.29
N VAL A 2 5.48 18.34 -23.55
CA VAL A 2 4.16 18.59 -22.91
C VAL A 2 3.13 17.47 -23.14
N ARG A 3 3.02 16.93 -24.36
CA ARG A 3 2.16 15.75 -24.66
C ARG A 3 2.54 14.47 -23.88
N ARG A 4 3.71 14.44 -23.24
CA ARG A 4 4.21 13.36 -22.37
C ARG A 4 4.22 13.78 -20.90
N ASN A 5 3.40 14.76 -20.51
CA ASN A 5 3.32 15.32 -19.16
C ASN A 5 4.62 15.95 -18.62
N ALA A 6 5.56 16.32 -19.51
CA ALA A 6 6.79 17.01 -19.14
C ALA A 6 6.70 18.49 -19.53
N LEU A 7 6.40 19.36 -18.56
CA LEU A 7 6.34 20.80 -18.75
C LEU A 7 7.75 21.41 -18.73
N ILE A 8 8.12 22.06 -19.84
CA ILE A 8 9.43 22.72 -19.96
C ILE A 8 9.25 24.22 -19.74
N ARG A 9 9.77 24.71 -18.62
CA ARG A 9 9.67 26.14 -18.25
C ARG A 9 10.73 27.00 -18.95
N ARG A 10 11.83 26.40 -19.42
CA ARG A 10 12.93 27.07 -20.15
C ARG A 10 13.43 26.16 -21.27
N LEU A 11 13.37 26.64 -22.51
CA LEU A 11 13.75 25.84 -23.70
C LEU A 11 15.19 25.28 -23.65
N PRO A 12 16.23 25.99 -23.14
CA PRO A 12 17.58 25.44 -23.04
C PRO A 12 17.69 24.18 -22.18
N ALA A 13 16.74 23.93 -21.27
CA ALA A 13 16.76 22.73 -20.43
C ALA A 13 16.62 21.42 -21.22
N VAL A 14 16.06 21.46 -22.45
CA VAL A 14 15.95 20.30 -23.33
C VAL A 14 17.34 19.80 -23.75
N GLU A 15 18.21 20.72 -24.16
CA GLU A 15 19.56 20.42 -24.63
C GLU A 15 20.45 19.97 -23.47
N THR A 16 20.29 20.59 -22.29
CA THR A 16 20.98 20.18 -21.08
C THR A 16 20.63 18.74 -20.70
N LEU A 17 19.35 18.35 -20.69
CA LEU A 17 18.95 16.97 -20.37
C LEU A 17 19.51 15.93 -21.35
N GLY A 18 19.79 16.31 -22.60
CA GLY A 18 20.39 15.43 -23.60
C GLY A 18 21.90 15.22 -23.45
N SER A 19 22.59 16.06 -22.67
CA SER A 19 24.04 16.06 -22.51
C SER A 19 24.52 15.75 -21.08
N VAL A 20 23.60 15.57 -20.13
CA VAL A 20 23.97 15.16 -18.76
C VAL A 20 24.52 13.74 -18.72
N THR A 21 25.57 13.53 -17.93
CA THR A 21 26.16 12.22 -17.68
C THR A 21 25.86 11.69 -16.26
N VAL A 22 25.30 12.54 -15.39
CA VAL A 22 24.95 12.20 -14.01
C VAL A 22 23.56 12.75 -13.69
N ILE A 23 22.70 11.93 -13.08
CA ILE A 23 21.38 12.31 -12.58
C ILE A 23 21.38 12.18 -11.06
N CYS A 24 21.21 13.29 -10.36
CA CYS A 24 20.95 13.30 -8.92
C CYS A 24 19.43 13.33 -8.72
N SER A 25 18.84 12.21 -8.31
CA SER A 25 17.42 12.11 -8.01
C SER A 25 17.20 12.12 -6.50
N ASP A 26 16.18 12.83 -6.05
CA ASP A 26 15.64 12.60 -4.71
C ASP A 26 14.90 11.25 -4.66
N LYS A 27 14.73 10.67 -3.47
CA LYS A 27 14.06 9.37 -3.27
C LYS A 27 12.56 9.55 -3.06
N THR A 28 12.19 10.39 -2.09
CA THR A 28 10.81 10.48 -1.60
C THR A 28 10.00 11.40 -2.49
N GLY A 29 8.89 10.90 -3.05
CA GLY A 29 8.06 11.69 -3.98
C GLY A 29 8.66 11.86 -5.39
N THR A 30 9.85 11.31 -5.65
CA THR A 30 10.47 11.26 -6.99
C THR A 30 10.67 9.82 -7.46
N LEU A 31 11.49 9.03 -6.77
CA LEU A 31 11.66 7.59 -7.09
C LEU A 31 10.57 6.72 -6.48
N THR A 32 10.01 7.16 -5.35
CA THR A 32 8.95 6.47 -4.61
C THR A 32 7.69 7.34 -4.60
N LYS A 33 6.51 6.71 -4.50
CA LYS A 33 5.24 7.44 -4.38
C LYS A 33 5.05 8.17 -3.05
N ASN A 34 6.00 8.04 -2.10
CA ASN A 34 5.81 8.48 -0.72
C ASN A 34 4.53 7.91 -0.07
N GLU A 35 4.15 6.71 -0.48
CA GLU A 35 2.99 5.98 0.00
C GLU A 35 3.48 4.66 0.58
N MET A 36 3.23 4.43 1.86
CA MET A 36 3.64 3.19 2.50
C MET A 36 2.86 2.03 1.89
N THR A 37 3.54 0.94 1.54
CA THR A 37 2.95 -0.19 0.81
C THR A 37 3.39 -1.48 1.47
N ALA A 38 2.45 -2.39 1.76
CA ALA A 38 2.77 -3.74 2.18
C ALA A 38 3.30 -4.53 0.98
N THR A 39 4.52 -5.05 1.08
CA THR A 39 5.20 -5.74 -0.04
C THR A 39 5.40 -7.23 0.19
N MET A 40 5.33 -7.71 1.44
CA MET A 40 5.55 -9.11 1.78
C MET A 40 4.89 -9.45 3.11
N LEU A 41 4.31 -10.64 3.22
CA LEU A 41 3.80 -11.23 4.46
C LEU A 41 4.64 -12.45 4.82
N ALA A 42 5.21 -12.46 6.02
CA ALA A 42 5.92 -13.61 6.57
C ALA A 42 5.05 -14.25 7.67
N LEU A 43 4.62 -15.50 7.48
CA LEU A 43 3.76 -16.22 8.41
C LEU A 43 4.35 -17.59 8.77
N PRO A 44 4.22 -18.06 10.02
CA PRO A 44 4.73 -19.36 10.41
C PRO A 44 4.14 -20.51 9.59
N GLY A 45 4.99 -21.42 9.13
CA GLY A 45 4.57 -22.65 8.46
C GLY A 45 4.16 -22.48 7.00
N ILE A 46 4.32 -21.29 6.41
CA ILE A 46 4.20 -21.06 4.97
C ILE A 46 5.43 -20.30 4.47
N ASN A 47 5.67 -20.36 3.15
CA ASN A 47 6.67 -19.51 2.52
C ASN A 47 6.22 -18.05 2.53
N ASP A 48 7.18 -17.14 2.43
CA ASP A 48 6.91 -15.71 2.32
C ASP A 48 5.97 -15.41 1.15
N VAL A 49 5.01 -14.54 1.40
CA VAL A 49 3.97 -14.16 0.44
C VAL A 49 4.27 -12.76 -0.06
N ASP A 50 4.67 -12.63 -1.31
CA ASP A 50 4.86 -11.34 -1.96
C ASP A 50 3.50 -10.67 -2.21
N VAL A 51 3.42 -9.37 -1.89
CA VAL A 51 2.25 -8.52 -2.13
C VAL A 51 2.63 -7.51 -3.20
N THR A 52 2.05 -7.68 -4.39
CA THR A 52 2.33 -6.82 -5.53
C THR A 52 1.40 -5.60 -5.55
N GLY A 53 1.73 -4.61 -6.39
CA GLY A 53 1.05 -3.31 -6.43
C GLY A 53 1.76 -2.26 -5.56
N ILE A 54 1.58 -0.98 -5.91
CA ILE A 54 2.31 0.12 -5.28
C ILE A 54 1.35 1.24 -4.91
N GLY A 55 1.47 1.71 -3.67
CA GLY A 55 0.69 2.83 -3.18
C GLY A 55 -0.64 2.43 -2.59
N TYR A 56 -1.55 3.39 -2.51
CA TYR A 56 -2.85 3.19 -1.84
C TYR A 56 -3.95 2.63 -2.74
N THR A 57 -3.64 2.37 -4.02
CA THR A 57 -4.59 1.70 -4.91
C THR A 57 -4.69 0.21 -4.55
N PRO A 58 -5.90 -0.35 -4.36
CA PRO A 58 -6.11 -1.75 -4.01
C PRO A 58 -5.95 -2.69 -5.23
N ASP A 59 -4.98 -2.40 -6.09
CA ASP A 59 -4.60 -3.25 -7.22
C ASP A 59 -3.40 -4.09 -6.81
N GLY A 60 -3.39 -5.36 -7.20
CA GLY A 60 -2.28 -6.27 -6.93
C GLY A 60 -2.73 -7.69 -6.64
N GLU A 61 -1.74 -8.55 -6.58
CA GLU A 61 -1.83 -10.00 -6.38
C GLU A 61 -0.93 -10.42 -5.22
N PHE A 62 -1.27 -11.56 -4.62
CA PHE A 62 -0.46 -12.25 -3.62
C PHE A 62 0.25 -13.43 -4.29
N LYS A 63 1.55 -13.60 -4.03
CA LYS A 63 2.35 -14.65 -4.68
C LYS A 63 3.21 -15.41 -3.69
N ILE A 64 3.42 -16.70 -3.93
CA ILE A 64 4.45 -17.49 -3.26
C ILE A 64 5.43 -17.94 -4.35
N GLY A 65 6.63 -17.35 -4.36
CA GLY A 65 7.51 -17.42 -5.53
C GLY A 65 6.79 -16.85 -6.77
N ASP A 66 6.79 -17.61 -7.87
CA ASP A 66 6.12 -17.18 -9.11
C ASP A 66 4.63 -17.54 -9.20
N GLN A 67 4.07 -18.20 -8.17
CA GLN A 67 2.68 -18.65 -8.19
C GLN A 67 1.74 -17.66 -7.52
N SER A 68 0.73 -17.19 -8.26
CA SER A 68 -0.35 -16.39 -7.71
C SER A 68 -1.24 -17.25 -6.80
N ILE A 69 -1.57 -16.72 -5.63
CA ILE A 69 -2.40 -17.36 -4.63
C ILE A 69 -3.62 -16.50 -4.31
N ASP A 70 -4.70 -17.14 -3.87
CA ASP A 70 -5.85 -16.43 -3.31
C ASP A 70 -5.80 -16.51 -1.77
N PRO A 71 -5.53 -15.40 -1.07
CA PRO A 71 -5.56 -15.38 0.39
C PRO A 71 -6.91 -15.82 1.00
N ARG A 72 -8.02 -15.71 0.25
CA ARG A 72 -9.36 -16.11 0.72
C ARG A 72 -9.48 -17.63 0.86
N THR A 73 -8.71 -18.39 0.08
CA THR A 73 -8.71 -19.87 0.11
C THR A 73 -7.63 -20.44 1.03
N THR A 74 -6.69 -19.61 1.51
CA THR A 74 -5.62 -20.01 2.42
C THR A 74 -5.91 -19.51 3.84
N PRO A 75 -6.38 -20.36 4.77
CA PRO A 75 -6.93 -19.90 6.05
C PRO A 75 -5.97 -19.07 6.92
N SER A 76 -4.68 -19.37 6.92
CA SER A 76 -3.67 -18.62 7.69
C SER A 76 -3.52 -17.19 7.17
N ILE A 77 -3.33 -17.02 5.87
CA ILE A 77 -3.17 -15.71 5.22
C ILE A 77 -4.47 -14.91 5.34
N GLY A 78 -5.62 -15.53 5.04
CA GLY A 78 -6.91 -14.88 5.16
C GLY A 78 -7.21 -14.39 6.58
N ARG A 79 -6.93 -15.21 7.61
CA ARG A 79 -7.09 -14.78 9.02
C ARG A 79 -6.16 -13.63 9.36
N PHE A 80 -4.92 -13.67 8.90
CA PHE A 80 -3.95 -12.60 9.14
C PHE A 80 -4.39 -11.28 8.50
N LEU A 81 -4.81 -11.30 7.23
CA LEU A 81 -5.33 -10.12 6.53
C LEU A 81 -6.57 -9.54 7.23
N LYS A 82 -7.50 -10.38 7.68
CA LYS A 82 -8.67 -9.91 8.46
C LYS A 82 -8.26 -9.28 9.77
N ALA A 83 -7.35 -9.91 10.51
CA ALA A 83 -6.88 -9.40 11.79
C ALA A 83 -6.24 -8.02 11.62
N MET A 84 -5.35 -7.85 10.64
CA MET A 84 -4.70 -6.57 10.36
C MET A 84 -5.68 -5.49 9.89
N ALA A 85 -6.69 -5.86 9.09
CA ALA A 85 -7.70 -4.91 8.61
C ALA A 85 -8.70 -4.45 9.69
N LEU A 86 -8.85 -5.24 10.77
CA LEU A 86 -9.70 -4.91 11.91
C LEU A 86 -8.93 -4.22 13.05
N ASP A 87 -7.63 -4.52 13.18
CA ASP A 87 -6.74 -3.95 14.21
C ASP A 87 -6.11 -2.62 13.75
N THR A 88 -6.93 -1.71 13.27
CA THR A 88 -6.48 -0.40 12.77
C THR A 88 -7.50 0.69 13.08
N ASP A 89 -7.01 1.89 13.31
CA ASP A 89 -7.82 3.10 13.41
C ASP A 89 -7.78 3.93 12.11
N ALA A 90 -6.89 3.59 11.16
CA ALA A 90 -6.86 4.16 9.82
C ALA A 90 -8.06 3.76 8.96
N TYR A 91 -8.36 4.55 7.93
CA TYR A 91 -9.38 4.21 6.93
C TYR A 91 -8.97 4.72 5.55
N LEU A 92 -9.56 4.12 4.52
CA LEU A 92 -9.34 4.48 3.13
C LEU A 92 -10.48 5.38 2.66
N GLU A 93 -10.14 6.57 2.20
CA GLU A 93 -11.05 7.53 1.61
C GLU A 93 -10.81 7.62 0.10
N ARG A 94 -11.88 7.82 -0.66
CA ARG A 94 -11.77 8.14 -2.09
C ARG A 94 -11.98 9.63 -2.29
N ASP A 95 -11.04 10.29 -2.96
CA ASP A 95 -11.20 11.69 -3.34
C ASP A 95 -12.21 11.85 -4.50
N ASN A 96 -12.51 13.11 -4.84
CA ASN A 96 -13.43 13.45 -5.93
C ASN A 96 -12.96 12.94 -7.32
N ASP A 97 -11.66 12.66 -7.48
CA ASP A 97 -11.07 12.11 -8.70
C ASP A 97 -11.05 10.56 -8.68
N GLY A 98 -11.57 9.94 -7.61
CA GLY A 98 -11.62 8.48 -7.42
C GLY A 98 -10.31 7.86 -6.93
N ARG A 99 -9.33 8.66 -6.52
CA ARG A 99 -8.06 8.17 -5.97
C ARG A 99 -8.23 7.78 -4.51
N PHE A 100 -7.53 6.72 -4.11
CA PHE A 100 -7.50 6.25 -2.73
C PHE A 100 -6.47 7.03 -1.93
N ASN A 101 -6.89 7.51 -0.75
CA ASN A 101 -6.03 8.12 0.25
C ASN A 101 -6.20 7.38 1.57
N VAL A 102 -5.09 7.24 2.30
CA VAL A 102 -5.09 6.75 3.68
C VAL A 102 -5.27 7.93 4.62
N VAL A 103 -6.24 7.85 5.53
CA VAL A 103 -6.37 8.75 6.67
C VAL A 103 -6.03 7.99 7.94
N GLY A 104 -5.07 8.51 8.72
CA GLY A 104 -4.51 7.83 9.90
C GLY A 104 -3.03 7.48 9.70
N ASP A 105 -2.56 6.43 10.38
CA ASP A 105 -1.19 5.95 10.22
C ASP A 105 -0.98 5.29 8.84
N THR A 106 0.13 5.62 8.18
CA THR A 106 0.40 5.11 6.82
C THR A 106 0.72 3.62 6.80
N THR A 107 1.28 3.07 7.87
CA THR A 107 1.58 1.65 8.01
C THR A 107 0.28 0.87 8.13
N GLU A 108 -0.61 1.32 9.01
CA GLU A 108 -1.96 0.77 9.15
C GLU A 108 -2.75 0.83 7.83
N GLY A 109 -2.71 1.97 7.15
CA GLY A 109 -3.33 2.11 5.82
C GLY A 109 -2.78 1.14 4.79
N ALA A 110 -1.47 0.88 4.79
CA ALA A 110 -0.87 -0.09 3.87
C ALA A 110 -1.43 -1.52 4.08
N LEU A 111 -1.75 -1.89 5.33
CA LEU A 111 -2.37 -3.18 5.65
C LEU A 111 -3.83 -3.24 5.21
N LEU A 112 -4.58 -2.13 5.36
CA LEU A 112 -5.94 -2.01 4.83
C LEU A 112 -5.98 -2.16 3.31
N VAL A 113 -5.05 -1.50 2.61
CA VAL A 113 -4.93 -1.61 1.14
C VAL A 113 -4.65 -3.06 0.74
N ALA A 114 -3.79 -3.77 1.49
CA ALA A 114 -3.52 -5.18 1.24
C ALA A 114 -4.78 -6.05 1.36
N ALA A 115 -5.60 -5.87 2.40
CA ALA A 115 -6.87 -6.56 2.53
C ALA A 115 -7.87 -6.18 1.43
N GLN A 116 -7.87 -4.92 0.99
CA GLN A 116 -8.77 -4.46 -0.05
C GLN A 116 -8.43 -4.99 -1.45
N LYS A 117 -7.19 -5.42 -1.72
CA LYS A 117 -6.80 -6.12 -2.98
C LYS A 117 -7.58 -7.41 -3.23
N ILE A 118 -8.06 -8.09 -2.17
CA ILE A 118 -8.93 -9.28 -2.27
C ILE A 118 -10.42 -8.96 -2.12
N GLY A 119 -10.76 -7.66 -2.09
CA GLY A 119 -12.12 -7.15 -1.99
C GLY A 119 -12.66 -7.06 -0.57
N TRP A 120 -11.84 -7.23 0.47
CA TRP A 120 -12.30 -7.05 1.85
C TRP A 120 -12.16 -5.60 2.27
N THR A 121 -13.29 -4.95 2.55
CA THR A 121 -13.29 -3.62 3.15
C THR A 121 -13.41 -3.72 4.67
N ARG A 122 -12.91 -2.70 5.36
CA ARG A 122 -13.05 -2.58 6.81
C ARG A 122 -14.53 -2.65 7.23
N ASP A 123 -15.40 -1.89 6.57
CA ASP A 123 -16.83 -1.84 6.87
C ASP A 123 -17.51 -3.21 6.79
N GLN A 124 -17.15 -4.01 5.77
CA GLN A 124 -17.66 -5.38 5.63
C GLN A 124 -17.16 -6.29 6.76
N LEU A 125 -15.87 -6.20 7.08
CA LEU A 125 -15.29 -7.03 8.13
C LEU A 125 -15.79 -6.64 9.53
N GLU A 126 -16.01 -5.35 9.81
CA GLU A 126 -16.56 -4.88 11.08
C GLU A 126 -18.04 -5.25 11.24
N ALA A 127 -18.80 -5.35 10.16
CA ALA A 127 -20.17 -5.88 10.21
C ALA A 127 -20.20 -7.37 10.60
N ASP A 128 -19.25 -8.16 10.09
CA ASP A 128 -19.12 -9.59 10.40
C ASP A 128 -18.46 -9.87 11.77
N LEU A 129 -17.51 -9.03 12.17
CA LEU A 129 -16.69 -9.14 13.37
C LEU A 129 -16.66 -7.80 14.12
N PRO A 130 -17.76 -7.41 14.80
CA PRO A 130 -17.87 -6.09 15.41
C PRO A 130 -16.84 -5.91 16.53
N ARG A 131 -16.15 -4.75 16.49
CA ARG A 131 -15.18 -4.36 17.51
C ARG A 131 -15.91 -4.06 18.83
N VAL A 132 -15.68 -4.88 19.84
CA VAL A 132 -16.30 -4.72 21.18
C VAL A 132 -15.46 -3.83 22.09
N ALA A 133 -14.13 -3.88 21.95
CA ALA A 133 -13.17 -3.08 22.68
C ALA A 133 -11.86 -2.94 21.87
N GLY A 134 -11.01 -1.99 22.26
CA GLY A 134 -9.67 -1.82 21.68
C GLY A 134 -8.66 -1.41 22.76
N CYS A 135 -7.44 -1.91 22.64
CA CYS A 135 -6.31 -1.41 23.41
C CYS A 135 -5.48 -0.54 22.49
N ARG A 136 -5.36 0.76 22.80
CA ARG A 136 -4.54 1.66 21.99
C ARG A 136 -3.07 1.40 22.26
N SER A 137 -2.27 1.36 21.19
CA SER A 137 -0.82 1.43 21.31
C SER A 137 -0.43 2.66 22.12
N ALA A 138 0.27 2.45 23.24
CA ALA A 138 0.88 3.56 23.96
C ALA A 138 1.97 4.14 23.06
N ALA A 139 1.94 5.45 22.79
CA ALA A 139 2.85 6.15 21.87
C ALA A 139 4.37 5.92 22.14
N ASN A 140 4.73 5.31 23.27
CA ASN A 140 6.10 4.99 23.69
C ASN A 140 6.44 3.49 23.70
N ALA A 141 5.57 2.61 23.21
CA ALA A 141 5.87 1.19 23.08
C ALA A 141 6.57 0.90 21.73
N LYS A 142 7.79 1.44 21.56
CA LYS A 142 8.77 0.82 20.66
C LYS A 142 9.74 0.00 21.51
N PRO A 143 10.20 -1.17 21.04
CA PRO A 143 11.31 -1.88 21.67
C PRO A 143 12.58 -1.02 21.70
#